data_AF-A0A7R9UQF1-F1
#
_entry.id   AF-A0A7R9UQF1-F1
#
_cell.length_a   1.000
_cell.length_b   1.000
_cell.length_c   1.000
_cell.angle_alpha   90.00
_cell.angle_beta   90.00
_cell.angle_gamma   90.00
#
_symmetry.space_group_name_H-M   'P 1'
#
loop_
_entity.id
_entity.type
_entity.pdbx_description
1 polymer ?
#
loop_
_entity_poly.entity_id
_entity_poly.type
_entity_poly.pdbx_seq_one_letter_code
_entity_poly.pdbx_strand_id
1 'polypeptide(L)'
;VLHWAYASAPELRPALRTRIGHALVRAAGLAVPPAGTSYVLDVLVAVTAGVCAREDEPSRDARGALLLHVLLPLHRPAGKVDGYGPSIAAYHKQLVQCEVQLLRAQPVLLPRALAELGRTWPSEREGNSAKEVL
;
A
#
# COMPACT_ATOMS: atom_id res chain seq x y z
N VAL A 1 -17.15 9.01 -2.60
CA VAL A 1 -17.32 9.64 -1.26
C VAL A 1 -15.99 9.87 -0.55
N LEU A 2 -15.15 8.85 -0.31
CA LEU A 2 -13.87 9.02 0.43
C LEU A 2 -12.90 10.03 -0.23
N HIS A 3 -12.71 9.94 -1.55
CA HIS A 3 -11.89 10.91 -2.30
C HIS A 3 -12.40 12.35 -2.15
N TRP A 4 -13.71 12.55 -2.28
CA TRP A 4 -14.36 13.85 -2.10
C TRP A 4 -14.17 14.39 -0.67
N ALA A 5 -14.40 13.55 0.35
CA ALA A 5 -14.19 13.94 1.74
C ALA A 5 -12.73 14.36 2.02
N TYR A 6 -11.76 13.65 1.45
CA TYR A 6 -10.34 14.00 1.57
C TYR A 6 -10.00 15.34 0.90
N ALA A 7 -10.60 15.61 -0.26
CA ALA A 7 -10.40 16.85 -1.00
C ALA A 7 -11.06 18.05 -0.30
N SER A 8 -12.34 17.92 0.06
CA SER A 8 -13.21 19.00 0.50
C SER A 8 -13.10 19.39 1.98
N ALA A 9 -12.50 18.54 2.83
CA ALA A 9 -12.36 18.80 4.27
C ALA A 9 -10.90 18.64 4.73
N PRO A 10 -10.02 19.65 4.49
CA PRO A 10 -8.60 19.59 4.86
C PRO A 10 -8.33 19.28 6.33
N GLU A 11 -9.17 19.79 7.23
CA GLU A 11 -9.14 19.58 8.68
C GLU A 11 -9.33 18.10 9.06
N LEU A 12 -10.01 17.31 8.22
CA LEU A 12 -10.23 15.88 8.45
C LEU A 12 -9.09 15.01 7.90
N ARG A 13 -8.20 15.55 7.05
CA ARG A 13 -7.13 14.76 6.40
C ARG A 13 -6.21 14.02 7.38
N PRO A 14 -5.78 14.58 8.53
CA PRO A 14 -4.99 13.84 9.51
C PRO A 14 -5.75 12.62 10.03
N ALA A 15 -7.00 12.80 10.47
CA ALA A 15 -7.84 11.72 10.98
C ALA A 15 -8.14 10.65 9.91
N LEU A 16 -8.41 11.07 8.67
CA LEU A 16 -8.61 10.17 7.54
C LEU A 16 -7.35 9.35 7.23
N ARG A 17 -6.17 9.98 7.19
CA ARG A 17 -4.88 9.28 6.98
C ARG A 17 -4.66 8.22 8.05
N THR A 18 -4.86 8.55 9.33
CA THR A 18 -4.73 7.59 10.43
C THR A 18 -5.72 6.43 10.30
N ARG A 19 -7.00 6.71 10.02
CA ARG A 19 -8.02 5.66 9.86
C ARG A 19 -7.75 4.75 8.66
N ILE A 20 -7.35 5.33 7.53
CA ILE A 20 -6.94 4.59 6.33
C ILE A 20 -5.72 3.73 6.63
N GLY A 21 -4.68 4.30 7.24
CA GLY A 21 -3.47 3.57 7.62
C GLY A 21 -3.80 2.39 8.53
N HIS A 22 -4.59 2.59 9.58
CA HIS A 22 -5.02 1.51 10.47
C HIS A 22 -5.86 0.44 9.75
N ALA A 23 -6.72 0.83 8.81
CA ALA A 23 -7.52 -0.12 8.04
C ALA A 23 -6.63 -1.00 7.16
N LEU A 24 -5.64 -0.41 6.48
CA LEU A 24 -4.69 -1.14 5.63
C LEU A 24 -3.74 -2.02 6.45
N VAL A 25 -3.23 -1.54 7.58
CA VAL A 25 -2.42 -2.36 8.49
C VAL A 25 -3.20 -3.57 9.00
N ARG A 26 -4.49 -3.40 9.35
CA ARG A 26 -5.35 -4.55 9.70
C ARG A 26 -5.55 -5.48 8.51
N ALA A 27 -5.77 -4.95 7.32
CA ALA A 27 -5.95 -5.75 6.10
C ALA A 27 -4.70 -6.59 5.76
N ALA A 28 -3.50 -6.06 6.00
CA ALA A 28 -2.24 -6.79 5.82
C ALA A 28 -2.10 -8.03 6.73
N GLY A 29 -2.78 -8.04 7.88
CA GLY A 29 -2.81 -9.19 8.80
C GLY A 29 -3.85 -10.26 8.44
N LEU A 30 -4.68 -10.04 7.42
CA LEU A 30 -5.71 -10.98 7.00
C LEU A 30 -5.21 -11.86 5.85
N ALA A 31 -5.64 -13.12 5.84
CA ALA A 31 -5.36 -14.02 4.72
C ALA A 31 -5.95 -13.47 3.41
N VAL A 32 -7.19 -12.96 3.49
CA VAL A 32 -7.88 -12.29 2.39
C VAL A 32 -8.26 -10.88 2.86
N PRO A 33 -7.69 -9.82 2.26
CA PRO A 33 -8.06 -8.44 2.57
C PRO A 33 -9.53 -8.13 2.25
N PRO A 34 -10.16 -7.16 2.94
CA PRO A 34 -11.52 -6.75 2.63
C PRO A 34 -11.63 -6.26 1.17
N ALA A 35 -12.75 -6.52 0.50
CA ALA A 35 -12.99 -6.05 -0.88
C ALA A 35 -12.80 -4.52 -1.05
N GLY A 36 -13.01 -3.76 0.03
CA GLY A 36 -12.77 -2.32 0.09
C GLY A 36 -11.31 -1.88 -0.08
N THR A 37 -10.34 -2.79 0.04
CA THR A 37 -8.89 -2.47 0.06
C THR A 37 -8.44 -1.79 -1.24
N SER A 38 -8.90 -2.30 -2.38
CA SER A 38 -8.55 -1.74 -3.70
C SER A 38 -9.02 -0.28 -3.84
N TYR A 39 -10.26 0.01 -3.44
CA TYR A 39 -10.80 1.37 -3.45
C TYR A 39 -10.07 2.33 -2.51
N VAL A 40 -9.62 1.85 -1.36
CA VAL A 40 -8.81 2.66 -0.44
C VAL A 40 -7.44 2.98 -1.05
N LEU A 41 -6.82 2.00 -1.72
CA LEU A 41 -5.56 2.20 -2.42
C LEU A 41 -5.72 3.13 -3.63
N ASP A 42 -6.82 3.08 -4.39
CA ASP A 42 -7.11 4.05 -5.46
C ASP A 42 -7.13 5.49 -4.93
N VAL A 43 -7.75 5.72 -3.77
CA VAL A 43 -7.72 7.03 -3.12
C VAL A 43 -6.30 7.40 -2.70
N LEU A 44 -5.54 6.45 -2.16
CA LEU A 44 -4.14 6.70 -1.80
C LEU A 44 -3.28 7.03 -3.01
N VAL A 45 -3.47 6.40 -4.17
CA VAL A 45 -2.74 6.73 -5.42
C VAL A 45 -2.91 8.21 -5.75
N ALA A 46 -4.13 8.74 -5.68
CA ALA A 46 -4.39 10.15 -5.92
C ALA A 46 -3.73 11.05 -4.87
N VAL A 47 -3.80 10.64 -3.59
CA VAL A 47 -3.20 11.38 -2.48
C VAL A 47 -1.68 11.41 -2.57
N THR A 48 -1.03 10.26 -2.80
CA THR A 48 0.43 10.15 -2.93
C THR A 48 0.94 10.89 -4.15
N ALA A 49 0.18 10.93 -5.25
CA ALA A 49 0.55 11.73 -6.42
C ALA A 49 0.63 13.22 -6.09
N GLY A 50 -0.39 13.77 -5.41
CA GLY A 50 -0.40 15.18 -5.01
C GLY A 50 0.65 15.51 -3.93
N VAL A 51 0.86 14.59 -2.99
CA VAL A 51 1.83 14.71 -1.90
C VAL A 51 3.27 14.66 -2.40
N CYS A 52 3.59 13.74 -3.31
CA CYS A 52 4.94 13.58 -3.84
C CYS A 52 5.33 14.71 -4.82
N ALA A 53 4.35 15.43 -5.38
CA ALA A 53 4.60 16.55 -6.28
C ALA A 53 4.99 17.86 -5.54
N ARG A 54 4.77 17.95 -4.22
CA ARG A 54 5.03 19.16 -3.44
C ARG A 54 6.25 18.96 -2.55
N GLU A 55 7.23 19.85 -2.66
CA GLU A 55 8.43 19.84 -1.79
C GLU A 55 8.08 20.22 -0.34
N ASP A 56 7.01 20.97 -0.13
CA ASP A 56 6.67 21.60 1.16
C ASP A 56 5.79 20.74 2.10
N GLU A 57 5.36 19.52 1.72
CA GLU A 57 4.38 18.75 2.52
C GLU A 57 4.27 17.28 2.10
N PRO A 58 4.11 16.26 2.98
CA PRO A 58 4.35 16.10 4.42
C PRO A 58 5.82 15.75 4.73
N SER A 59 6.16 15.67 6.02
CA SER A 59 7.52 15.34 6.48
C SER A 59 8.03 14.06 5.83
N ARG A 60 9.34 14.04 5.54
CA ARG A 60 10.05 12.90 4.95
C ARG A 60 9.69 11.59 5.68
N ASP A 61 9.57 11.67 7.00
CA ASP A 61 9.25 10.55 7.89
C ASP A 61 7.84 9.99 7.66
N ALA A 62 6.83 10.82 7.42
CA ALA A 62 5.47 10.36 7.22
C ALA A 62 5.31 9.55 5.92
N ARG A 63 5.98 9.99 4.85
CA ARG A 63 6.02 9.24 3.57
C ARG A 63 6.74 7.90 3.75
N GLY A 64 7.85 7.90 4.49
CA GLY A 64 8.59 6.67 4.82
C GLY A 64 7.78 5.70 5.67
N ALA A 65 7.04 6.20 6.67
CA ALA A 65 6.15 5.38 7.48
C ALA A 65 4.99 4.78 6.67
N LEU A 66 4.38 5.57 5.77
CA LEU A 66 3.36 5.06 4.86
C LEU A 66 3.90 3.91 3.99
N LEU A 67 5.08 4.09 3.38
CA LEU A 67 5.71 3.04 2.57
C LEU A 67 6.01 1.78 3.41
N LEU A 68 6.82 1.93 4.45
CA LEU A 68 7.43 0.80 5.14
C LEU A 68 6.48 0.10 6.12
N HIS A 69 5.57 0.84 6.75
CA HIS A 69 4.72 0.30 7.81
C HIS A 69 3.27 0.08 7.39
N VAL A 70 2.84 0.58 6.22
CA VAL A 70 1.46 0.42 5.75
C VAL A 70 1.40 -0.29 4.41
N LEU A 71 2.13 0.19 3.39
CA LEU A 71 2.04 -0.37 2.04
C LEU A 71 2.77 -1.70 1.92
N LEU A 72 4.06 -1.77 2.27
CA LEU A 72 4.85 -3.00 2.10
C LEU A 72 4.28 -4.23 2.83
N PRO A 73 3.71 -4.11 4.06
CA PRO A 73 3.02 -5.23 4.69
C PRO A 73 1.87 -5.83 3.88
N LEU A 74 1.23 -5.09 2.97
CA LEU A 74 0.13 -5.58 2.12
C LEU A 74 0.59 -6.60 1.05
N HIS A 75 1.90 -6.84 0.91
CA HIS A 75 2.47 -7.94 0.12
C HIS A 75 2.45 -9.30 0.85
N ARG A 76 2.20 -9.32 2.16
CA ARG A 76 2.14 -10.54 2.98
C ARG A 76 0.94 -11.47 2.79
N PRO A 77 -0.22 -11.11 2.21
CA PRO A 77 -1.35 -12.03 2.24
C PRO A 77 -1.04 -13.32 1.50
N ALA A 78 -1.29 -14.42 2.20
CA ALA A 78 -1.13 -15.79 1.72
C ALA A 78 -2.47 -16.41 1.29
N GLY A 79 -3.60 -15.70 1.50
CA GLY A 79 -4.91 -16.23 1.13
C GLY A 79 -5.13 -16.22 -0.38
N LYS A 80 -5.85 -17.24 -0.83
CA LYS A 80 -6.30 -17.38 -2.20
C LYS A 80 -7.73 -16.85 -2.33
N VAL A 81 -7.99 -16.08 -3.39
CA VAL A 81 -9.35 -15.72 -3.83
C VAL A 81 -9.77 -16.75 -4.87
N ASP A 82 -10.99 -17.26 -4.74
CA ASP A 82 -11.58 -18.27 -5.63
C ASP A 82 -10.76 -19.57 -5.75
N GLY A 83 -9.97 -19.91 -4.71
CA GLY A 83 -9.20 -21.16 -4.64
C GLY A 83 -7.90 -21.20 -5.44
N TYR A 84 -7.70 -20.29 -6.41
CA TYR A 84 -6.57 -20.34 -7.35
C TYR A 84 -5.71 -19.08 -7.40
N GLY A 85 -6.28 -17.88 -7.23
CA GLY A 85 -5.56 -16.61 -7.41
C GLY A 85 -5.03 -16.03 -6.11
N PRO A 86 -3.84 -15.41 -6.06
CA PRO A 86 -3.36 -14.75 -4.86
C PRO A 86 -4.25 -13.52 -4.58
N SER A 87 -4.72 -13.37 -3.34
CA SER A 87 -5.63 -12.27 -2.97
C SER A 87 -5.08 -10.87 -3.24
N ILE A 88 -3.76 -10.72 -3.27
CA ILE A 88 -3.09 -9.47 -3.63
C ILE A 88 -3.42 -9.00 -5.06
N ALA A 89 -3.75 -9.91 -5.98
CA ALA A 89 -4.03 -9.57 -7.37
C ALA A 89 -5.16 -8.54 -7.53
N ALA A 90 -6.13 -8.53 -6.60
CA ALA A 90 -7.26 -7.60 -6.62
C ALA A 90 -6.87 -6.12 -6.39
N TYR A 91 -5.68 -5.86 -5.87
CA TYR A 91 -5.24 -4.50 -5.51
C TYR A 91 -3.75 -4.25 -5.76
N HIS A 92 -3.01 -5.23 -6.31
CA HIS A 92 -1.57 -5.17 -6.51
C HIS A 92 -1.15 -3.96 -7.35
N LYS A 93 -1.90 -3.67 -8.42
CA LYS A 93 -1.60 -2.54 -9.32
C LYS A 93 -1.59 -1.20 -8.56
N GLN A 94 -2.61 -0.93 -7.76
CA GLN A 94 -2.74 0.30 -6.99
C GLN A 94 -1.68 0.38 -5.89
N LEU A 95 -1.37 -0.75 -5.25
CA LEU A 95 -0.33 -0.86 -4.23
C LEU A 95 1.03 -0.45 -4.82
N VAL A 96 1.44 -1.08 -5.92
CA VAL A 96 2.70 -0.78 -6.61
C VAL A 96 2.74 0.66 -7.12
N GLN A 97 1.61 1.20 -7.62
CA GLN A 97 1.54 2.60 -8.02
C GLN A 97 1.84 3.56 -6.86
N CYS A 98 1.26 3.32 -5.68
CA CYS A 98 1.57 4.11 -4.47
C CYS A 98 3.06 4.01 -4.11
N GLU A 99 3.61 2.79 -4.10
CA GLU A 99 5.01 2.52 -3.75
C GLU A 99 5.99 3.22 -4.69
N VAL A 100 5.77 3.11 -6.00
CA VAL A 100 6.60 3.77 -7.02
C VAL A 100 6.57 5.29 -6.87
N GLN A 101 5.40 5.88 -6.61
CA GLN A 101 5.29 7.33 -6.39
C GLN A 101 6.09 7.77 -5.14
N LEU A 102 6.01 7.01 -4.05
CA LEU A 102 6.75 7.30 -2.83
C LEU A 102 8.26 7.10 -2.99
N LEU A 103 8.69 6.04 -3.68
CA LEU A 103 10.09 5.75 -3.95
C LEU A 103 10.71 6.77 -4.91
N ARG A 104 9.97 7.27 -5.89
CA ARG A 104 10.43 8.39 -6.75
C ARG A 104 10.67 9.66 -5.94
N ALA A 105 9.79 9.95 -4.97
CA ALA A 105 9.94 11.10 -4.09
C ALA A 105 11.03 10.90 -3.01
N GLN A 106 11.34 9.65 -2.63
CA GLN A 106 12.37 9.32 -1.66
C GLN A 106 13.20 8.09 -2.05
N PRO A 107 14.11 8.22 -3.03
CA PRO A 107 14.89 7.10 -3.55
C PRO A 107 15.76 6.40 -2.50
N VAL A 108 16.15 7.12 -1.44
CA VAL A 108 16.93 6.58 -0.30
C VAL A 108 16.24 5.40 0.39
N LEU A 109 14.91 5.28 0.28
CA LEU A 109 14.15 4.20 0.90
C LEU A 109 14.17 2.90 0.08
N LEU A 110 14.62 2.94 -1.17
CA LEU A 110 14.60 1.79 -2.07
C LEU A 110 15.29 0.54 -1.49
N PRO A 111 16.51 0.61 -0.92
CA PRO A 111 17.15 -0.58 -0.35
C PRO A 111 16.34 -1.20 0.78
N ARG A 112 15.71 -0.36 1.63
CA ARG A 112 14.85 -0.83 2.72
C ARG A 112 13.56 -1.45 2.19
N ALA A 113 12.97 -0.85 1.16
CA ALA A 113 11.75 -1.39 0.55
C ALA A 113 11.99 -2.77 -0.09
N LEU A 114 13.10 -2.93 -0.84
CA LEU A 114 13.50 -4.21 -1.40
C LEU A 114 13.76 -5.27 -0.32
N ALA A 115 14.41 -4.89 0.78
CA ALA A 115 14.64 -5.79 1.90
C ALA A 115 13.34 -6.26 2.55
N GLU A 116 12.33 -5.40 2.71
CA GLU A 116 11.02 -5.80 3.22
C GLU A 116 10.26 -6.68 2.23
N LEU A 117 10.28 -6.37 0.93
CA LEU A 117 9.66 -7.22 -0.10
C LEU A 117 10.26 -8.63 -0.11
N GLY A 118 11.59 -8.74 0.00
CA GLY A 118 12.28 -10.02 0.10
C GLY A 118 11.84 -10.86 1.31
N ARG A 119 11.40 -10.24 2.42
CA ARG A 119 10.83 -10.97 3.57
C ARG A 119 9.42 -11.48 3.33
N THR A 120 8.73 -10.94 2.32
CA THR A 120 7.38 -11.36 1.93
C THR A 120 7.38 -12.28 0.71
N TRP A 121 8.57 -12.61 0.21
CA TRP A 121 8.75 -13.50 -0.92
C TRP A 121 8.14 -14.88 -0.63
N PRO A 122 7.44 -15.50 -1.59
CA PRO A 122 6.90 -16.84 -1.43
C PRO A 122 7.98 -17.84 -1.02
N SER A 123 7.66 -18.71 -0.07
CA SER A 123 8.58 -19.79 0.31
C SER A 123 8.70 -20.83 -0.82
N GLU A 124 9.72 -21.69 -0.78
CA GLU A 124 9.89 -22.77 -1.78
C GLU A 124 8.64 -23.66 -1.96
N ARG A 125 7.83 -23.81 -0.89
CA ARG A 125 6.56 -24.57 -0.93
C ARG A 125 5.42 -23.82 -1.61
N GLU A 126 5.52 -22.50 -1.68
CA GLU A 126 4.57 -21.57 -2.31
C GLU A 126 5.10 -21.03 -3.65
N GLY A 127 6.27 -21.52 -4.08
CA GLY A 127 6.93 -21.16 -5.32
C GLY A 127 6.18 -21.65 -6.56
N ASN A 128 6.59 -21.14 -7.71
CA ASN A 128 5.88 -21.21 -8.99
C ASN A 128 4.42 -20.74 -8.88
N SER A 129 4.15 -19.71 -8.08
CA SER A 129 2.81 -19.17 -7.90
C SER A 129 2.63 -17.87 -8.69
N ALA A 130 1.37 -17.56 -9.04
CA ALA A 130 1.02 -16.28 -9.64
C ALA A 130 1.43 -15.07 -8.77
N LYS A 131 1.74 -15.27 -7.48
CA LYS A 131 2.26 -14.24 -6.59
C LYS A 131 3.72 -13.90 -6.86
N GLU A 132 4.55 -14.83 -7.34
CA GLU A 132 5.96 -14.54 -7.69
C GLU A 132 6.08 -13.72 -8.97
N VAL A 133 5.09 -13.84 -9.86
CA VAL A 133 5.01 -13.06 -11.10
C VAL A 133 4.58 -11.62 -10.82
N LEU A 134 3.76 -11.43 -9.78
CA LEU A 134 3.33 -10.12 -9.30
C LEU A 134 4.47 -9.43 -8.56
#